data_AF-A0A6L4AFA1-F1
#
_entry.id   AF-A0A6L4AFA1-F1
#
_cell.length_a   1.000
_cell.length_b   1.000
_cell.length_c   1.000
_cell.angle_alpha   90.00
_cell.angle_beta   90.00
_cell.angle_gamma   90.00
#
_symmetry.space_group_name_H-M   'P 1'
#
loop_
_entity.id
_entity.type
_entity.pdbx_description
1 polymer ?
#
loop_
_entity_poly.entity_id
_entity_poly.type
_entity_poly.pdbx_seq_one_letter_code
_entity_poly.pdbx_strand_id
1 'polypeptide(L)'
;MERLFVIIVAAAIGTGFFYWMSLSIRKQSMQDYVLSHLWLMHPNSICYWRTAMALIGYVLYFHSTFQSTAIIIFTFAAILDGVDGVVARGMNMVTKWGESLDPMCDKLTYLPPLIGFAYMGIMAPELVWLLVGVELFGQFFARKLLSYLSFSVAANNFGKIKAIICFALVIYCALLDANPGYINIGNEVLIACIVLSAASVVFKFIPNRLYADILSTLNFFCGIASLVLTHEQRFAYAIFAIILGQLFDLFDGRMAVKHGGTKYGPYLDDIADFTSFGLSPAYIIFQSGGDYAWIFGSLFFIGVAYRLIRFVAVDRKRTDLPEGVFNGLPSPAGALVVLGAALVAPPQVLWAIAALSIGLMVSHVRFAHFGRVILKQIPKPLFFMVSSVIIITIAFILKTKSAQLFGYLILVSVAGYMVAGRKMLPVGRGAKNGG
;
A
#
# COMPACT_ATOMS: atom_id res chain seq x y z
N MET A 1 4.54 -1.39 31.19
CA MET A 1 5.79 -2.00 30.68
C MET A 1 5.69 -3.52 30.49
N GLU A 2 5.04 -4.25 31.39
CA GLU A 2 4.92 -5.72 31.31
C GLU A 2 4.26 -6.25 30.02
N ARG A 3 3.14 -5.68 29.58
CA ARG A 3 2.46 -6.15 28.34
C ARG A 3 3.29 -5.96 27.07
N LEU A 4 4.07 -4.88 26.98
CA LEU A 4 4.96 -4.65 25.83
C LEU A 4 6.04 -5.73 25.79
N PHE A 5 6.64 -6.06 26.94
CA PHE A 5 7.61 -7.15 27.05
C PHE A 5 6.99 -8.49 26.65
N VAL A 6 5.78 -8.80 27.14
CA VAL A 6 5.04 -10.02 26.77
C VAL A 6 4.81 -10.10 25.25
N ILE A 7 4.40 -9.01 24.61
CA ILE A 7 4.22 -8.96 23.15
C ILE A 7 5.53 -9.25 22.41
N ILE A 8 6.64 -8.62 22.82
CA ILE A 8 7.96 -8.82 22.21
C ILE A 8 8.41 -10.27 22.35
N VAL A 9 8.28 -10.84 23.55
CA VAL A 9 8.65 -12.24 23.83
C VAL A 9 7.76 -13.19 23.03
N ALA A 10 6.45 -12.98 23.00
CA ALA A 10 5.52 -13.80 22.23
C ALA A 10 5.83 -13.76 20.72
N ALA A 11 6.12 -12.57 20.19
CA ALA A 11 6.51 -12.40 18.79
C ALA A 11 7.85 -13.08 18.48
N ALA A 12 8.83 -12.99 19.38
CA ALA A 12 10.13 -13.64 19.22
C ALA A 12 10.00 -15.17 19.24
N ILE A 13 9.24 -15.73 20.19
CA ILE A 13 8.99 -17.18 20.29
C ILE A 13 8.25 -17.67 19.05
N GLY A 14 7.17 -17.01 18.66
CA GLY A 14 6.38 -17.43 17.51
C GLY A 14 7.17 -17.31 16.18
N THR A 15 7.91 -16.21 15.96
CA THR A 15 8.72 -16.07 14.75
C THR A 15 9.87 -17.08 14.71
N GLY A 16 10.49 -17.38 15.84
CA GLY A 16 11.44 -18.47 16.00
C GLY A 16 10.83 -19.82 15.65
N PHE A 17 9.62 -20.11 16.13
CA PHE A 17 8.88 -21.33 15.79
C PHE A 17 8.56 -21.43 14.30
N PHE A 18 8.08 -20.34 13.69
CA PHE A 18 7.79 -20.29 12.25
C PHE A 18 9.04 -20.58 11.41
N TYR A 19 10.17 -19.95 11.74
CA TYR A 19 11.42 -20.16 11.02
C TYR A 19 11.95 -21.58 11.22
N TRP A 20 11.94 -22.07 12.46
CA TRP A 20 12.29 -23.45 12.79
C TRP A 20 11.44 -24.44 11.98
N MET A 21 10.12 -24.27 11.94
CA MET A 21 9.23 -25.15 11.17
C MET A 21 9.53 -25.08 9.67
N SER A 22 9.72 -23.87 9.12
CA SER A 22 10.02 -23.68 7.69
C SER A 22 11.34 -24.31 7.25
N LEU A 23 12.32 -24.43 8.14
CA LEU A 23 13.56 -25.16 7.87
C LEU A 23 13.40 -26.65 8.11
N SER A 24 12.76 -27.01 9.22
CA SER A 24 12.59 -28.38 9.70
C SER A 24 11.75 -29.23 8.76
N ILE A 25 10.71 -28.68 8.12
CA ILE A 25 9.85 -29.38 7.16
C ILE A 25 10.62 -29.99 5.95
N ARG A 26 11.85 -29.51 5.69
CA ARG A 26 12.73 -30.02 4.62
C ARG A 26 13.47 -31.29 5.02
N LYS A 27 13.52 -31.63 6.31
CA LYS A 27 14.21 -32.82 6.83
C LYS A 27 13.25 -34.00 6.86
N GLN A 28 13.69 -35.16 6.38
CA GLN A 28 12.87 -36.37 6.29
C GLN A 28 12.24 -36.77 7.65
N SER A 29 13.03 -36.69 8.73
CA SER A 29 12.54 -37.01 10.09
C SER A 29 11.33 -36.17 10.52
N MET A 30 11.28 -34.91 10.11
CA MET A 30 10.16 -34.02 10.42
C MET A 30 8.96 -34.28 9.50
N GLN A 31 9.20 -34.67 8.27
CA GLN A 31 8.14 -35.11 7.35
C GLN A 31 7.45 -36.36 7.92
N ASP A 32 8.23 -37.34 8.40
CA ASP A 32 7.72 -38.55 9.05
C ASP A 32 6.97 -38.23 10.34
N TYR A 33 7.46 -37.26 11.13
CA TYR A 33 6.76 -36.78 12.31
C TYR A 33 5.40 -36.16 11.97
N VAL A 34 5.34 -35.30 10.94
CA VAL A 34 4.09 -34.68 10.49
C VAL A 34 3.10 -35.74 10.01
N LEU A 35 3.56 -36.74 9.25
CA LEU A 35 2.72 -37.83 8.74
C LEU A 35 2.22 -38.76 9.85
N SER A 36 2.98 -38.95 10.93
CA SER A 36 2.54 -39.72 12.09
C SER A 36 1.59 -38.95 13.01
N HIS A 37 1.63 -37.62 12.99
CA HIS A 37 0.85 -36.74 13.88
C HIS A 37 -0.11 -35.81 13.13
N LEU A 38 -0.85 -36.35 12.15
CA LEU A 38 -1.78 -35.57 11.33
C LEU A 38 -2.87 -34.86 12.14
N TRP A 39 -3.30 -35.41 13.28
CA TRP A 39 -4.31 -34.77 14.13
C TRP A 39 -3.86 -33.39 14.67
N LEU A 40 -2.55 -33.16 14.75
CA LEU A 40 -1.95 -31.91 15.24
C LEU A 40 -1.37 -31.10 14.08
N MET A 41 -0.60 -31.75 13.22
CA MET A 41 0.28 -31.10 12.23
C MET A 41 -0.30 -31.07 10.82
N HIS A 42 -1.43 -31.72 10.56
CA HIS A 42 -2.10 -31.56 9.27
C HIS A 42 -2.56 -30.10 9.11
N PRO A 43 -2.41 -29.47 7.92
CA PRO A 43 -2.77 -28.06 7.73
C PRO A 43 -4.18 -27.70 8.25
N ASN A 44 -5.19 -28.50 7.91
CA ASN A 44 -6.56 -28.29 8.40
C ASN A 44 -6.65 -28.36 9.94
N SER A 45 -5.91 -29.27 10.57
CA SER A 45 -5.87 -29.42 12.03
C SER A 45 -5.25 -28.18 12.68
N ILE A 46 -4.17 -27.66 12.10
CA ILE A 46 -3.54 -26.41 12.56
C ILE A 46 -4.55 -25.26 12.50
N CYS A 47 -5.36 -25.14 11.42
CA CYS A 47 -6.41 -24.12 11.32
C CYS A 47 -7.46 -24.26 12.45
N TYR A 48 -7.89 -25.47 12.77
CA TYR A 48 -8.82 -25.72 13.89
C TYR A 48 -8.21 -25.36 15.24
N TRP A 49 -6.99 -25.82 15.53
CA TRP A 49 -6.28 -25.53 16.77
C TRP A 49 -6.05 -24.03 16.94
N ARG A 50 -5.64 -23.33 15.88
CA ARG A 50 -5.49 -21.88 15.85
C ARG A 50 -6.78 -21.15 16.23
N THR A 51 -7.90 -21.57 15.65
CA THR A 51 -9.22 -20.97 15.94
C THR A 51 -9.62 -21.24 17.40
N ALA A 52 -9.46 -22.47 17.88
CA ALA A 52 -9.76 -22.84 19.26
C ALA A 52 -8.90 -22.05 20.27
N MET A 53 -7.61 -21.91 19.98
CA MET A 53 -6.68 -21.09 20.75
C MET A 53 -7.15 -19.64 20.82
N ALA A 54 -7.54 -19.03 19.70
CA ALA A 54 -8.04 -17.65 19.69
C ALA A 54 -9.33 -17.48 20.51
N LEU A 55 -10.26 -18.44 20.47
CA LEU A 55 -11.45 -18.42 21.32
C LEU A 55 -11.12 -18.53 22.81
N ILE A 56 -10.17 -19.40 23.18
CA ILE A 56 -9.66 -19.49 24.56
C ILE A 56 -9.00 -18.17 24.96
N GLY A 57 -8.17 -17.59 24.10
CA GLY A 57 -7.54 -16.29 24.31
C GLY A 57 -8.57 -15.18 24.51
N TYR A 58 -9.68 -15.18 23.76
CA TYR A 58 -10.79 -14.26 23.94
C TYR A 58 -11.40 -14.36 25.34
N VAL A 59 -11.75 -15.57 25.78
CA VAL A 59 -12.30 -15.77 27.13
C VAL A 59 -11.31 -15.33 28.21
N LEU A 60 -10.04 -15.70 28.07
CA LEU A 60 -8.99 -15.33 29.03
C LEU A 60 -8.74 -13.82 29.10
N TYR A 61 -8.88 -13.10 27.99
CA TYR A 61 -8.66 -11.66 27.95
C TYR A 61 -9.83 -10.87 28.52
N PHE A 62 -11.06 -11.18 28.09
CA PHE A 62 -12.24 -10.36 28.37
C PHE A 62 -13.06 -10.85 29.58
N HIS A 63 -12.94 -12.12 29.97
CA HIS A 63 -13.75 -12.74 31.03
C HIS A 63 -12.89 -13.28 32.19
N SER A 64 -11.57 -13.09 32.15
CA SER A 64 -10.65 -13.55 33.19
C SER A 64 -9.56 -12.51 33.47
N THR A 65 -8.70 -12.78 34.46
CA THR A 65 -7.58 -11.91 34.85
C THR A 65 -6.29 -12.19 34.06
N PHE A 66 -6.26 -13.25 33.24
CA PHE A 66 -5.07 -13.74 32.53
C PHE A 66 -4.80 -13.07 31.17
N GLN A 67 -4.85 -11.74 31.13
CA GLN A 67 -4.71 -10.97 29.89
C GLN A 67 -3.34 -11.16 29.20
N SER A 68 -2.25 -11.27 29.97
CA SER A 68 -0.91 -11.52 29.40
C SER A 68 -0.83 -12.85 28.67
N THR A 69 -1.45 -13.90 29.23
CA THR A 69 -1.52 -15.23 28.59
C THR A 69 -2.34 -15.17 27.30
N ALA A 70 -3.46 -14.45 27.31
CA ALA A 70 -4.27 -14.26 26.11
C ALA A 70 -3.50 -13.55 24.98
N ILE A 71 -2.68 -12.55 25.29
CA ILE A 71 -1.82 -11.87 24.29
C ILE A 71 -0.83 -12.84 23.66
N ILE A 72 -0.20 -13.71 24.45
CA ILE A 72 0.69 -14.76 23.95
C ILE A 72 -0.08 -15.69 23.00
N ILE A 73 -1.29 -16.10 23.40
CA ILE A 73 -2.15 -16.98 22.59
C ILE A 73 -2.55 -16.31 21.27
N PHE A 74 -3.01 -15.06 21.28
CA PHE A 74 -3.36 -14.34 20.04
C PHE A 74 -2.17 -14.17 19.10
N THR A 75 -1.01 -13.82 19.66
CA THR A 75 0.22 -13.63 18.88
C THR A 75 0.68 -14.95 18.25
N PHE A 76 0.64 -16.04 19.02
CA PHE A 76 1.02 -17.36 18.52
C PHE A 76 0.02 -17.89 17.49
N ALA A 77 -1.28 -17.71 17.72
CA ALA A 77 -2.35 -18.06 16.78
C ALA A 77 -2.19 -17.33 15.44
N ALA A 78 -1.86 -16.03 15.46
CA ALA A 78 -1.58 -15.25 14.25
C ALA A 78 -0.36 -15.78 13.47
N ILE A 79 0.61 -16.39 14.14
CA ILE A 79 1.80 -16.96 13.50
C ILE A 79 1.51 -18.36 12.94
N LEU A 80 0.65 -19.15 13.58
CA LEU A 80 0.22 -20.46 13.09
C LEU A 80 -0.46 -20.40 11.72
N ASP A 81 -1.09 -19.28 11.38
CA ASP A 81 -1.61 -18.95 10.05
C ASP A 81 -0.54 -18.97 8.94
N GLY A 82 0.70 -18.66 9.29
CA GLY A 82 1.82 -18.84 8.35
C GLY A 82 2.26 -20.30 8.27
N VAL A 83 2.17 -21.02 9.39
CA VAL A 83 2.71 -22.37 9.56
C VAL A 83 1.90 -23.40 8.78
N ASP A 84 0.57 -23.35 8.82
CA ASP A 84 -0.28 -24.26 8.04
C ASP A 84 0.02 -24.21 6.53
N GLY A 85 0.25 -23.01 5.97
CA GLY A 85 0.64 -22.80 4.58
C GLY A 85 2.06 -23.28 4.26
N VAL A 86 2.98 -23.23 5.23
CA VAL A 86 4.32 -23.83 5.08
C VAL A 86 4.23 -25.35 5.06
N VAL A 87 3.46 -25.96 5.97
CA VAL A 87 3.26 -27.40 6.03
C VAL A 87 2.54 -27.91 4.78
N ALA A 88 1.45 -27.24 4.35
CA ALA A 88 0.67 -27.63 3.19
C ALA A 88 1.50 -27.65 1.91
N ARG A 89 2.31 -26.62 1.66
CA ARG A 89 3.19 -26.53 0.49
C ARG A 89 4.42 -27.43 0.60
N GLY A 90 5.00 -27.54 1.80
CA GLY A 90 6.22 -28.33 2.03
C GLY A 90 5.99 -29.83 1.91
N MET A 91 4.78 -30.30 2.24
CA MET A 91 4.40 -31.71 2.24
C MET A 91 3.42 -32.09 1.12
N ASN A 92 3.07 -31.12 0.26
CA ASN A 92 2.07 -31.27 -0.80
C ASN A 92 0.70 -31.80 -0.31
N MET A 93 0.28 -31.36 0.89
CA MET A 93 -0.96 -31.78 1.57
C MET A 93 -2.10 -30.76 1.39
N VAL A 94 -2.17 -30.09 0.23
CA VAL A 94 -3.22 -29.11 -0.04
C VAL A 94 -4.55 -29.84 -0.29
N THR A 95 -5.60 -29.47 0.43
CA THR A 95 -6.93 -30.07 0.30
C THR A 95 -7.97 -29.02 -0.10
N LYS A 96 -8.96 -29.40 -0.93
CA LYS A 96 -10.07 -28.51 -1.31
C LYS A 96 -10.86 -27.99 -0.09
N TRP A 97 -11.01 -28.84 0.93
CA TRP A 97 -11.63 -28.44 2.19
C TRP A 97 -10.79 -27.39 2.91
N GLY A 98 -9.47 -27.60 3.02
CA GLY A 98 -8.53 -26.65 3.60
C GLY A 98 -8.57 -25.28 2.92
N GLU A 99 -8.60 -25.25 1.58
CA GLU A 99 -8.69 -23.99 0.81
C GLU A 99 -9.94 -23.17 1.12
N SER A 100 -11.05 -23.82 1.48
CA SER A 100 -12.28 -23.15 1.89
C SER A 100 -12.26 -22.78 3.38
N LEU A 101 -11.74 -23.68 4.23
CA LEU A 101 -11.70 -23.60 5.68
C LEU A 101 -10.75 -22.50 6.17
N ASP A 102 -9.55 -22.44 5.62
CA ASP A 102 -8.48 -21.56 6.10
C ASP A 102 -8.90 -20.08 6.15
N PRO A 103 -9.46 -19.48 5.07
CA PRO A 103 -10.01 -18.12 5.11
C PRO A 103 -11.21 -17.91 6.05
N MET A 104 -11.84 -18.97 6.56
CA MET A 104 -12.85 -18.85 7.62
C MET A 104 -12.19 -18.84 9.00
N CYS A 105 -11.23 -19.74 9.23
CA CYS A 105 -10.44 -19.80 10.45
C CYS A 105 -9.69 -18.49 10.73
N ASP A 106 -9.14 -17.83 9.70
CA ASP A 106 -8.50 -16.52 9.82
C ASP A 106 -9.41 -15.51 10.51
N LYS A 107 -10.63 -15.41 9.98
CA LYS A 107 -11.64 -14.43 10.40
C LYS A 107 -12.10 -14.71 11.82
N LEU A 108 -12.30 -15.98 12.16
CA LEU A 108 -12.64 -16.40 13.51
C LEU A 108 -11.48 -16.17 14.50
N THR A 109 -10.24 -16.06 14.02
CA THR A 109 -9.07 -15.83 14.87
C THR A 109 -8.94 -14.35 15.27
N TYR A 110 -9.23 -13.39 14.36
CA TYR A 110 -9.10 -11.96 14.67
C TYR A 110 -10.42 -11.21 14.93
N LEU A 111 -11.56 -11.59 14.34
CA LEU A 111 -12.81 -10.84 14.52
C LEU A 111 -13.34 -10.88 15.96
N PRO A 112 -13.39 -12.02 16.67
CA PRO A 112 -13.90 -12.03 18.03
C PRO A 112 -13.09 -11.14 18.99
N PRO A 113 -11.74 -11.17 19.00
CA PRO A 113 -10.96 -10.21 19.78
C PRO A 113 -11.23 -8.75 19.41
N LEU A 114 -11.36 -8.40 18.12
CA LEU A 114 -11.68 -7.03 17.71
C LEU A 114 -13.06 -6.57 18.20
N ILE A 115 -14.06 -7.47 18.18
CA ILE A 115 -15.39 -7.21 18.75
C ILE A 115 -15.27 -6.94 20.26
N GLY A 116 -14.50 -7.77 20.98
CA GLY A 116 -14.26 -7.57 22.41
C GLY A 116 -13.63 -6.21 22.71
N PHE A 117 -12.60 -5.82 21.96
CA PHE A 117 -11.95 -4.52 22.13
C PHE A 117 -12.83 -3.32 21.79
N ALA A 118 -13.74 -3.47 20.83
CA ALA A 118 -14.73 -2.43 20.54
C ALA A 118 -15.71 -2.23 21.70
N TYR A 119 -16.19 -3.31 22.32
CA TYR A 119 -17.06 -3.21 23.50
C TYR A 119 -16.34 -2.74 24.77
N MET A 120 -15.01 -2.83 24.83
CA MET A 120 -14.20 -2.15 25.85
C MET A 120 -14.01 -0.64 25.59
N GLY A 121 -14.49 -0.12 24.46
CA GLY A 121 -14.40 1.31 24.12
C GLY A 121 -13.08 1.72 23.45
N ILE A 122 -12.22 0.78 23.04
CA ILE A 122 -10.95 1.10 22.34
C ILE A 122 -11.20 1.48 20.89
N MET A 123 -12.23 0.88 20.26
CA MET A 123 -12.61 1.11 18.87
C MET A 123 -14.12 1.30 18.76
N ALA A 124 -14.55 1.93 17.67
CA ALA A 124 -15.97 2.11 17.35
C ALA A 124 -16.63 0.77 17.00
N PRO A 125 -17.66 0.31 17.75
CA PRO A 125 -18.37 -0.94 17.45
C PRO A 125 -18.98 -0.98 16.05
N GLU A 126 -19.44 0.16 15.55
CA GLU A 126 -20.06 0.30 14.24
C GLU A 126 -19.09 -0.10 13.11
N LEU A 127 -17.81 0.28 13.26
CA LEU A 127 -16.78 -0.06 12.28
C LEU A 127 -16.44 -1.57 12.32
N VAL A 128 -16.41 -2.18 13.51
CA VAL A 128 -16.13 -3.62 13.61
C VAL A 128 -17.27 -4.43 13.00
N TRP A 129 -18.53 -4.07 13.27
CA TRP A 129 -19.67 -4.74 12.66
C TRP A 129 -19.73 -4.54 11.14
N LEU A 130 -19.34 -3.36 10.65
CA LEU A 130 -19.18 -3.14 9.22
C LEU A 130 -18.12 -4.07 8.60
N LEU A 131 -16.96 -4.22 9.26
CA LEU A 131 -15.93 -5.18 8.83
C LEU A 131 -16.48 -6.61 8.79
N VAL A 132 -17.13 -7.06 9.86
CA VAL A 132 -17.75 -8.40 9.95
C VAL A 132 -18.73 -8.60 8.79
N GLY A 133 -19.61 -7.63 8.53
CA GLY A 133 -20.58 -7.69 7.43
C GLY A 133 -19.92 -7.87 6.06
N VAL A 134 -18.93 -7.03 5.74
CA VAL A 134 -18.18 -7.12 4.46
C VAL A 134 -17.46 -8.47 4.33
N GLU A 135 -16.93 -9.00 5.43
CA GLU A 135 -16.21 -10.26 5.45
C GLU A 135 -17.05 -11.51 5.28
N LEU A 136 -18.23 -11.52 5.93
CA LEU A 136 -19.21 -12.59 5.79
C LEU A 136 -19.82 -12.55 4.40
N PHE A 137 -20.15 -11.36 3.87
CA PHE A 137 -20.58 -11.18 2.48
C PHE A 137 -19.52 -11.71 1.51
N GLY A 138 -18.26 -11.35 1.70
CA GLY A 138 -17.15 -11.83 0.88
C GLY A 138 -16.93 -13.36 0.95
N GLN A 139 -17.20 -13.98 2.10
CA GLN A 139 -17.00 -15.42 2.33
C GLN A 139 -18.14 -16.27 1.79
N PHE A 140 -19.39 -15.91 2.14
CA PHE A 140 -20.55 -16.75 1.88
C PHE A 140 -21.26 -16.39 0.60
N PHE A 141 -21.32 -15.10 0.25
CA PHE A 141 -22.00 -14.66 -0.96
C PHE A 141 -21.04 -14.63 -2.14
N ALA A 142 -20.00 -13.79 -2.08
CA ALA A 142 -19.14 -13.54 -3.24
C ALA A 142 -18.39 -14.81 -3.71
N ARG A 143 -17.78 -15.56 -2.79
CA ARG A 143 -17.07 -16.80 -3.12
C ARG A 143 -18.00 -17.88 -3.67
N LYS A 144 -19.20 -18.04 -3.10
CA LYS A 144 -20.18 -19.02 -3.58
C LYS A 144 -20.69 -18.65 -4.97
N LEU A 145 -21.01 -17.38 -5.21
CA LEU A 145 -21.41 -16.87 -6.52
C LEU A 145 -20.33 -17.10 -7.59
N LEU A 146 -19.06 -16.82 -7.28
CA LEU A 146 -17.96 -17.05 -8.22
C LEU A 146 -17.75 -18.55 -8.53
N SER A 147 -17.95 -19.42 -7.54
CA SER A 147 -17.90 -20.86 -7.76
C SER A 147 -18.98 -21.35 -8.72
N TYR A 148 -20.16 -20.70 -8.75
CA TYR A 148 -21.21 -21.00 -9.74
C TYR A 148 -20.88 -20.44 -11.13
N LEU A 149 -20.16 -19.32 -11.20
CA LEU A 149 -19.80 -18.66 -12.45
C LEU A 149 -18.52 -19.25 -13.11
N SER A 150 -18.01 -20.38 -12.62
CA SER A 150 -16.81 -21.07 -13.13
C SER A 150 -15.55 -20.20 -13.20
N PHE A 151 -15.51 -19.08 -12.48
CA PHE A 151 -14.30 -18.27 -12.34
C PHE A 151 -13.40 -18.87 -11.26
N SER A 152 -12.11 -19.04 -11.57
CA SER A 152 -11.10 -19.45 -10.59
C SER A 152 -11.04 -18.45 -9.43
N VAL A 153 -11.42 -18.89 -8.24
CA VAL A 153 -11.40 -18.09 -7.00
C VAL A 153 -9.99 -18.13 -6.40
N ALA A 154 -9.00 -17.60 -7.12
CA ALA A 154 -7.67 -17.44 -6.55
C ALA A 154 -7.68 -16.36 -5.46
N ALA A 155 -6.95 -16.59 -4.37
CA ALA A 155 -6.79 -15.58 -3.31
C ALA A 155 -6.04 -14.35 -3.86
N ASN A 156 -6.63 -13.17 -3.71
CA ASN A 156 -5.97 -11.92 -4.06
C ASN A 156 -5.12 -11.38 -2.90
N ASN A 157 -4.15 -10.53 -3.23
CA ASN A 157 -3.21 -9.98 -2.25
C ASN A 157 -3.90 -9.07 -1.22
N PHE A 158 -5.00 -8.41 -1.58
CA PHE A 158 -5.76 -7.53 -0.68
C PHE A 158 -6.28 -8.28 0.55
N GLY A 159 -6.85 -9.47 0.36
CA GLY A 159 -7.36 -10.28 1.47
C GLY A 159 -6.26 -10.70 2.45
N LYS A 160 -5.09 -11.10 1.93
CA LYS A 160 -3.93 -11.49 2.75
C LYS A 160 -3.35 -10.32 3.53
N ILE A 161 -3.15 -9.18 2.87
CA ILE A 161 -2.63 -7.96 3.53
C ILE A 161 -3.57 -7.53 4.65
N LYS A 162 -4.88 -7.52 4.38
CA LYS A 162 -5.88 -7.17 5.39
C LYS A 162 -5.82 -8.11 6.60
N ALA A 163 -5.74 -9.42 6.40
CA ALA A 163 -5.68 -10.39 7.52
C ALA A 163 -4.48 -10.10 8.44
N ILE A 164 -3.30 -9.86 7.86
CA ILE A 164 -2.10 -9.47 8.62
C ILE A 164 -2.33 -8.19 9.43
N ILE A 165 -2.95 -7.17 8.82
CA ILE A 165 -3.25 -5.91 9.51
C ILE A 165 -4.27 -6.13 10.64
N CYS A 166 -5.30 -6.96 10.45
CA CYS A 166 -6.26 -7.30 11.50
C CYS A 166 -5.59 -8.01 12.68
N PHE A 167 -4.68 -8.97 12.42
CA PHE A 167 -3.91 -9.60 13.49
C PHE A 167 -3.03 -8.61 14.25
N ALA A 168 -2.34 -7.72 13.53
CA ALA A 168 -1.55 -6.65 14.13
C ALA A 168 -2.44 -5.69 14.95
N LEU A 169 -3.65 -5.39 14.48
CA LEU A 169 -4.63 -4.55 15.15
C LEU A 169 -5.09 -5.16 16.48
N VAL A 170 -5.32 -6.48 16.54
CA VAL A 170 -5.65 -7.18 17.79
C VAL A 170 -4.54 -6.98 18.84
N ILE A 171 -3.27 -7.17 18.45
CA ILE A 171 -2.12 -6.98 19.34
C ILE A 171 -1.98 -5.50 19.76
N TYR A 172 -2.20 -4.58 18.82
CA TYR A 172 -2.13 -3.14 19.07
C TYR A 172 -3.24 -2.67 20.05
N CYS A 173 -4.47 -3.17 19.91
CA CYS A 173 -5.55 -2.89 20.86
C CYS A 173 -5.22 -3.42 22.27
N ALA A 174 -4.63 -4.61 22.38
CA ALA A 174 -4.19 -5.16 23.65
C ALA A 174 -3.08 -4.30 24.33
N LEU A 175 -2.25 -3.65 23.52
CA LEU A 175 -1.24 -2.69 23.99
C LEU A 175 -1.85 -1.36 24.44
N LEU A 176 -2.83 -0.84 23.69
CA LEU A 176 -3.57 0.38 24.03
C LEU A 176 -4.35 0.23 25.34
N ASP A 177 -4.98 -0.92 25.56
CA ASP A 177 -5.72 -1.21 26.80
C ASP A 177 -4.82 -1.04 28.06
N ALA A 178 -3.55 -1.42 27.98
CA ALA A 178 -2.60 -1.21 29.08
C ALA A 178 -2.01 0.21 29.15
N ASN A 179 -2.09 0.98 28.08
CA ASN A 179 -1.43 2.29 27.97
C ASN A 179 -2.37 3.30 27.28
N PRO A 180 -3.41 3.81 27.96
CA PRO A 180 -4.40 4.72 27.38
C PRO A 180 -3.80 6.05 26.87
N GLY A 181 -2.59 6.41 27.32
CA GLY A 181 -1.89 7.63 26.91
C GLY A 181 -1.27 7.59 25.51
N TYR A 182 -1.28 6.43 24.82
CA TYR A 182 -0.80 6.34 23.44
C TYR A 182 -1.85 6.83 22.44
N ILE A 183 -1.37 7.35 21.31
CA ILE A 183 -2.22 7.82 20.23
C ILE A 183 -3.03 6.64 19.71
N ASN A 184 -4.35 6.66 19.92
CA ASN A 184 -5.27 5.65 19.41
C ASN A 184 -5.50 5.88 17.91
N ILE A 185 -4.91 5.03 17.08
CA ILE A 185 -5.16 4.97 15.63
C ILE A 185 -5.99 3.74 15.22
N GLY A 186 -6.62 3.05 16.18
CA GLY A 186 -7.31 1.78 15.97
C GLY A 186 -8.45 1.88 14.95
N ASN A 187 -9.27 2.94 15.05
CA ASN A 187 -10.36 3.19 14.10
C ASN A 187 -9.84 3.44 12.67
N GLU A 188 -8.74 4.16 12.50
CA GLU A 188 -8.19 4.45 11.17
C GLU A 188 -7.60 3.21 10.51
N VAL A 189 -6.92 2.37 11.30
CA VAL A 189 -6.44 1.06 10.85
C VAL A 189 -7.62 0.16 10.50
N LEU A 190 -8.69 0.19 11.29
CA LEU A 190 -9.90 -0.60 11.03
C LEU A 190 -10.62 -0.15 9.75
N ILE A 191 -10.73 1.15 9.49
CA ILE A 191 -11.25 1.69 8.23
C ILE A 191 -10.41 1.20 7.05
N ALA A 192 -9.08 1.24 7.17
CA ALA A 192 -8.19 0.69 6.14
C ALA A 192 -8.44 -0.81 5.91
N CYS A 193 -8.67 -1.59 6.97
CA CYS A 193 -9.04 -3.01 6.85
C CYS A 193 -10.39 -3.20 6.13
N ILE A 194 -11.40 -2.39 6.43
CA ILE A 194 -12.71 -2.44 5.77
C ILE A 194 -12.57 -2.16 4.28
N VAL A 195 -11.83 -1.10 3.92
CA VAL A 195 -11.54 -0.74 2.52
C VAL A 195 -10.81 -1.87 1.80
N LEU A 196 -9.77 -2.46 2.41
CA LEU A 196 -9.05 -3.60 1.84
C LEU A 196 -9.95 -4.85 1.71
N SER A 197 -10.87 -5.07 2.65
CA SER A 197 -11.84 -6.15 2.62
C SER A 197 -12.83 -5.98 1.45
N ALA A 198 -13.41 -4.79 1.32
CA ALA A 198 -14.33 -4.46 0.25
C ALA A 198 -13.63 -4.54 -1.11
N ALA A 199 -12.42 -3.97 -1.23
CA ALA A 199 -11.59 -4.10 -2.42
C ALA A 199 -11.32 -5.58 -2.75
N SER A 200 -10.95 -6.40 -1.76
CA SER A 200 -10.75 -7.84 -1.98
C SER A 200 -11.99 -8.54 -2.55
N VAL A 201 -13.20 -8.15 -2.15
CA VAL A 201 -14.44 -8.69 -2.71
C VAL A 201 -14.63 -8.23 -4.14
N VAL A 202 -14.55 -6.91 -4.41
CA VAL A 202 -14.75 -6.33 -5.73
C VAL A 202 -13.75 -6.89 -6.75
N PHE A 203 -12.46 -6.91 -6.41
CA PHE A 203 -11.40 -7.38 -7.30
C PHE A 203 -11.45 -8.88 -7.61
N LYS A 204 -12.24 -9.68 -6.88
CA LYS A 204 -12.49 -11.09 -7.26
C LYS A 204 -13.41 -11.22 -8.49
N PHE A 205 -14.25 -10.22 -8.75
CA PHE A 205 -15.15 -10.19 -9.91
C PHE A 205 -14.50 -9.54 -11.14
N ILE A 206 -13.33 -8.93 -10.97
CA ILE A 206 -12.65 -8.16 -12.01
C ILE A 206 -11.48 -8.97 -12.55
N PRO A 207 -11.41 -9.20 -13.88
CA PRO A 207 -10.25 -9.81 -14.51
C PRO A 207 -8.95 -9.06 -14.22
N ASN A 208 -7.88 -9.78 -13.85
CA ASN A 208 -6.57 -9.21 -13.50
C ASN A 208 -6.00 -8.25 -14.55
N ARG A 209 -6.31 -8.46 -15.84
CA ARG A 209 -5.87 -7.59 -16.95
C ARG A 209 -6.41 -6.16 -16.89
N LEU A 210 -7.50 -5.92 -16.14
CA LEU A 210 -8.12 -4.60 -15.98
C LEU A 210 -7.54 -3.82 -14.79
N TYR A 211 -6.63 -4.42 -14.01
CA TYR A 211 -6.12 -3.78 -12.80
C TYR A 211 -5.35 -2.49 -13.12
N ALA A 212 -4.59 -2.47 -14.21
CA ALA A 212 -3.90 -1.26 -14.67
C ALA A 212 -4.90 -0.16 -15.03
N ASP A 213 -5.87 -0.47 -15.90
CA ASP A 213 -6.89 0.47 -16.35
C ASP A 213 -7.71 1.07 -15.18
N ILE A 214 -8.05 0.27 -14.17
CA ILE A 214 -8.75 0.75 -12.96
C ILE A 214 -7.88 1.74 -12.19
N LEU A 215 -6.59 1.47 -12.04
CA LEU A 215 -5.67 2.37 -11.35
C LEU A 215 -5.49 3.68 -12.12
N SER A 216 -5.35 3.64 -13.45
CA SER A 216 -5.31 4.88 -14.26
C SER A 216 -6.63 5.65 -14.18
N THR A 217 -7.77 4.96 -14.13
CA THR A 217 -9.09 5.59 -13.89
C THR A 217 -9.15 6.27 -12.53
N LEU A 218 -8.64 5.63 -11.47
CA LEU A 218 -8.57 6.22 -10.14
C LEU A 218 -7.62 7.43 -10.10
N ASN A 219 -6.50 7.40 -10.82
CA ASN A 219 -5.62 8.55 -11.00
C ASN A 219 -6.39 9.71 -11.65
N PHE A 220 -7.12 9.45 -12.74
CA PHE A 220 -7.95 10.46 -13.40
C PHE A 220 -8.99 11.10 -12.45
N PHE A 221 -9.70 10.29 -11.67
CA PHE A 221 -10.64 10.81 -10.66
C PHE A 221 -9.94 11.62 -9.55
N CYS A 222 -8.71 11.26 -9.17
CA CYS A 222 -7.91 12.06 -8.24
C CYS A 222 -7.58 13.44 -8.82
N GLY A 223 -7.25 13.52 -10.12
CA GLY A 223 -7.08 14.78 -10.84
C GLY A 223 -8.35 15.63 -10.83
N ILE A 224 -9.51 15.05 -11.16
CA ILE A 224 -10.79 15.76 -11.10
C ILE A 224 -11.10 16.25 -9.68
N ALA A 225 -10.94 15.39 -8.67
CA ALA A 225 -11.15 15.76 -7.28
C ALA A 225 -10.23 16.93 -6.86
N SER A 226 -8.99 16.94 -7.34
CA SER A 226 -8.06 18.04 -7.12
C SER A 226 -8.56 19.36 -7.72
N LEU A 227 -9.12 19.34 -8.93
CA LEU A 227 -9.70 20.54 -9.54
C LEU A 227 -10.86 21.11 -8.71
N VAL A 228 -11.77 20.25 -8.25
CA VAL A 228 -12.90 20.65 -7.40
C VAL A 228 -12.41 21.24 -6.07
N LEU A 229 -11.47 20.57 -5.40
CA LEU A 229 -10.91 21.03 -4.13
C LEU A 229 -10.10 22.34 -4.28
N THR A 230 -9.43 22.52 -5.41
CA THR A 230 -8.71 23.76 -5.73
C THR A 230 -9.70 24.91 -5.94
N HIS A 231 -10.83 24.67 -6.60
CA HIS A 231 -11.90 25.66 -6.73
C HIS A 231 -12.47 26.09 -5.37
N GLU A 232 -12.60 25.15 -4.42
CA GLU A 232 -12.97 25.43 -3.02
C GLU A 232 -11.85 26.08 -2.18
N GLN A 233 -10.72 26.45 -2.77
CA GLN A 233 -9.55 27.03 -2.09
C GLN A 233 -8.92 26.09 -1.04
N ARG A 234 -9.16 24.79 -1.15
CA ARG A 234 -8.63 23.74 -0.25
C ARG A 234 -7.36 23.11 -0.82
N PHE A 235 -6.33 23.93 -1.04
CA PHE A 235 -5.09 23.52 -1.73
C PHE A 235 -4.41 22.29 -1.13
N ALA A 236 -4.31 22.18 0.19
CA ALA A 236 -3.65 21.04 0.83
C ALA A 236 -4.36 19.70 0.50
N TYR A 237 -5.69 19.69 0.53
CA TYR A 237 -6.48 18.50 0.17
C TYR A 237 -6.42 18.23 -1.34
N ALA A 238 -6.44 19.27 -2.18
CA ALA A 238 -6.29 19.14 -3.62
C ALA A 238 -4.94 18.49 -4.00
N ILE A 239 -3.86 18.91 -3.34
CA ILE A 239 -2.52 18.35 -3.54
C ILE A 239 -2.43 16.92 -3.02
N PHE A 240 -3.06 16.64 -1.87
CA PHE A 240 -3.13 15.27 -1.35
C PHE A 240 -3.84 14.33 -2.33
N ALA A 241 -4.92 14.77 -2.99
CA ALA A 241 -5.57 14.01 -4.05
C ALA A 241 -4.61 13.71 -5.22
N ILE A 242 -3.81 14.68 -5.68
CA ILE A 242 -2.82 14.43 -6.75
C ILE A 242 -1.75 13.43 -6.30
N ILE A 243 -1.28 13.50 -5.05
CA ILE A 243 -0.32 12.53 -4.50
C ILE A 243 -0.91 11.10 -4.46
N LEU A 244 -2.20 10.96 -4.14
CA LEU A 244 -2.90 9.69 -4.26
C LEU A 244 -2.98 9.22 -5.73
N GLY A 245 -3.28 10.12 -6.66
CA GLY A 245 -3.26 9.83 -8.10
C GLY A 245 -1.89 9.32 -8.57
N GLN A 246 -0.82 9.97 -8.12
CA GLN A 246 0.57 9.55 -8.37
C GLN A 246 0.91 8.18 -7.79
N LEU A 247 0.32 7.84 -6.65
CA LEU A 247 0.47 6.49 -6.10
C LEU A 247 -0.18 5.46 -7.02
N PHE A 248 -1.35 5.76 -7.59
CA PHE A 248 -2.03 4.88 -8.54
C PHE A 248 -1.26 4.72 -9.86
N ASP A 249 -0.76 5.82 -10.45
CA ASP A 249 0.15 5.83 -11.62
C ASP A 249 1.39 4.94 -11.37
N LEU A 250 2.05 5.09 -10.22
CA LEU A 250 3.21 4.25 -9.90
C LEU A 250 2.88 2.74 -9.88
N PHE A 251 1.64 2.38 -9.56
CA PHE A 251 1.19 0.99 -9.50
C PHE A 251 0.60 0.47 -10.80
N ASP A 252 0.00 1.30 -11.65
CA ASP A 252 -0.67 0.83 -12.86
C ASP A 252 0.30 0.20 -13.87
N GLY A 253 1.47 0.80 -14.11
CA GLY A 253 2.47 0.29 -15.02
C GLY A 253 3.07 -1.02 -14.53
N ARG A 254 3.16 -1.21 -13.20
CA ARG A 254 3.57 -2.49 -12.60
C ARG A 254 2.49 -3.55 -12.75
N MET A 255 1.22 -3.18 -12.58
CA MET A 255 0.10 -4.10 -12.79
C MET A 255 0.00 -4.50 -14.26
N ALA A 256 0.22 -3.57 -15.19
CA ALA A 256 0.24 -3.85 -16.63
C ALA A 256 1.34 -4.86 -17.01
N VAL A 257 2.54 -4.72 -16.45
CA VAL A 257 3.65 -5.68 -16.67
C VAL A 257 3.34 -7.05 -16.05
N LYS A 258 2.71 -7.08 -14.87
CA LYS A 258 2.48 -8.33 -14.12
C LYS A 258 1.27 -9.12 -14.59
N HIS A 259 0.18 -8.43 -14.92
CA HIS A 259 -1.13 -9.01 -15.19
C HIS A 259 -1.61 -8.79 -16.63
N GLY A 260 -0.81 -8.12 -17.46
CA GLY A 260 -1.24 -7.60 -18.76
C GLY A 260 -2.06 -6.33 -18.63
N GLY A 261 -2.36 -5.70 -19.75
CA GLY A 261 -3.24 -4.53 -19.84
C GLY A 261 -4.16 -4.63 -21.05
N THR A 262 -5.11 -3.70 -21.17
CA THR A 262 -5.95 -3.62 -22.37
C THR A 262 -5.27 -2.81 -23.47
N LYS A 263 -5.84 -2.85 -24.68
CA LYS A 263 -5.40 -2.01 -25.80
C LYS A 263 -5.53 -0.51 -25.51
N TYR A 264 -6.53 -0.13 -24.69
CA TYR A 264 -6.83 1.27 -24.38
C TYR A 264 -6.16 1.78 -23.10
N GLY A 265 -5.68 0.87 -22.24
CA GLY A 265 -5.01 1.21 -20.98
C GLY A 265 -3.95 2.30 -21.11
N PRO A 266 -2.98 2.22 -22.05
CA PRO A 266 -1.98 3.27 -22.22
C PRO A 266 -2.55 4.65 -22.57
N TYR A 267 -3.66 4.72 -23.32
CA TYR A 267 -4.28 6.01 -23.65
C TYR A 267 -5.01 6.59 -22.44
N LEU A 268 -5.64 5.73 -21.63
CA LEU A 268 -6.29 6.14 -20.39
C LEU A 268 -5.27 6.65 -19.37
N ASP A 269 -4.12 5.99 -19.28
CA ASP A 269 -2.95 6.40 -18.51
C ASP A 269 -2.47 7.80 -18.91
N ASP A 270 -2.21 8.03 -20.21
CA ASP A 270 -1.79 9.33 -20.72
C ASP A 270 -2.81 10.47 -20.39
N ILE A 271 -4.12 10.18 -20.46
CA ILE A 271 -5.19 11.14 -20.10
C ILE A 271 -5.19 11.41 -18.59
N ALA A 272 -5.05 10.38 -17.77
CA ALA A 272 -5.00 10.47 -16.32
C ALA A 272 -3.79 11.30 -15.87
N ASP A 273 -2.61 11.00 -16.42
CA ASP A 273 -1.37 11.73 -16.17
C ASP A 273 -1.46 13.19 -16.54
N PHE A 274 -2.05 13.51 -17.70
CA PHE A 274 -2.22 14.90 -18.10
C PHE A 274 -3.17 15.65 -17.17
N THR A 275 -4.25 15.00 -16.73
CA THR A 275 -5.24 15.59 -15.82
C THR A 275 -4.63 15.84 -14.43
N SER A 276 -3.93 14.86 -13.88
CA SER A 276 -3.36 14.90 -12.52
C SER A 276 -2.08 15.73 -12.41
N PHE A 277 -1.19 15.68 -13.41
CA PHE A 277 0.12 16.32 -13.35
C PHE A 277 0.27 17.55 -14.25
N GLY A 278 -0.62 17.76 -15.22
CA GLY A 278 -0.65 18.94 -16.07
C GLY A 278 -1.74 19.91 -15.64
N LEU A 279 -3.00 19.49 -15.81
CA LEU A 279 -4.17 20.34 -15.61
C LEU A 279 -4.36 20.77 -14.15
N SER A 280 -4.30 19.83 -13.21
CA SER A 280 -4.54 20.14 -11.79
C SER A 280 -3.49 21.08 -11.18
N PRO A 281 -2.17 20.86 -11.36
CA PRO A 281 -1.16 21.80 -10.86
C PRO A 281 -1.20 23.16 -11.57
N ALA A 282 -1.52 23.20 -12.87
CA ALA A 282 -1.71 24.46 -13.59
C ALA A 282 -2.87 25.27 -13.00
N TYR A 283 -3.98 24.61 -12.67
CA TYR A 283 -5.12 25.27 -12.03
C TYR A 283 -4.79 25.76 -10.60
N ILE A 284 -3.97 25.02 -9.86
CA ILE A 284 -3.45 25.48 -8.56
C ILE A 284 -2.60 26.75 -8.73
N ILE A 285 -1.73 26.82 -9.75
CA ILE A 285 -0.98 28.05 -10.05
C ILE A 285 -1.96 29.19 -10.35
N PHE A 286 -3.00 28.97 -11.17
CA PHE A 286 -3.99 30.01 -11.46
C PHE A 286 -4.68 30.56 -10.22
N GLN A 287 -5.03 29.67 -9.28
CA GLN A 287 -5.73 30.06 -8.05
C GLN A 287 -4.79 30.56 -6.94
N SER A 288 -3.47 30.40 -7.08
CA SER A 288 -2.48 30.88 -6.09
C SER A 288 -2.36 32.41 -6.02
N GLY A 289 -2.94 33.14 -6.98
CA GLY A 289 -3.00 34.60 -7.00
C GLY A 289 -1.81 35.29 -7.69
N GLY A 290 -1.96 36.60 -7.92
CA GLY A 290 -0.98 37.47 -8.58
C GLY A 290 -1.19 37.64 -10.09
N ASP A 291 -0.80 38.81 -10.62
CA ASP A 291 -1.21 39.32 -11.93
C ASP A 291 -0.82 38.41 -13.12
N TYR A 292 0.24 37.61 -12.97
CA TYR A 292 0.79 36.76 -14.02
C TYR A 292 0.57 35.26 -13.78
N ALA A 293 -0.19 34.87 -12.77
CA ALA A 293 -0.47 33.47 -12.48
C ALA A 293 -1.06 32.73 -13.70
N TRP A 294 -1.94 33.39 -14.46
CA TRP A 294 -2.53 32.85 -15.68
C TRP A 294 -1.50 32.55 -16.79
N ILE A 295 -0.40 33.29 -16.86
CA ILE A 295 0.67 33.02 -17.82
C ILE A 295 1.43 31.77 -17.40
N PHE A 296 1.92 31.74 -16.16
CA PHE A 296 2.75 30.65 -15.67
C PHE A 296 2.00 29.32 -15.56
N GLY A 297 0.72 29.34 -15.17
CA GLY A 297 -0.09 28.12 -15.19
C GLY A 297 -0.38 27.63 -16.62
N SER A 298 -0.56 28.53 -17.59
CA SER A 298 -0.74 28.15 -19.01
C SER A 298 0.54 27.56 -19.60
N LEU A 299 1.69 28.18 -19.30
CA LEU A 299 3.00 27.65 -19.68
C LEU A 299 3.25 26.28 -19.05
N PHE A 300 2.87 26.09 -17.79
CA PHE A 300 3.01 24.81 -17.11
C PHE A 300 2.14 23.73 -17.77
N PHE A 301 0.87 24.03 -18.04
CA PHE A 301 -0.05 23.15 -18.74
C PHE A 301 0.50 22.71 -20.12
N ILE A 302 0.93 23.68 -20.93
CA ILE A 302 1.50 23.43 -22.27
C ILE A 302 2.82 22.64 -22.15
N GLY A 303 3.67 22.98 -21.18
CA GLY A 303 4.95 22.31 -20.95
C GLY A 303 4.79 20.82 -20.61
N VAL A 304 3.82 20.49 -19.73
CA VAL A 304 3.49 19.10 -19.41
C VAL A 304 2.88 18.39 -20.62
N ALA A 305 1.95 19.02 -21.35
CA ALA A 305 1.35 18.46 -22.56
C ALA A 305 2.43 18.09 -23.61
N TYR A 306 3.31 19.04 -23.92
CA TYR A 306 4.42 18.83 -24.85
C TYR A 306 5.31 17.67 -24.42
N ARG A 307 5.65 17.63 -23.13
CA ARG A 307 6.49 16.57 -22.59
C ARG A 307 5.84 15.19 -22.71
N LEU A 308 4.53 15.06 -22.46
CA LEU A 308 3.83 13.78 -22.56
C LEU A 308 3.80 13.32 -24.02
N ILE A 309 3.49 14.23 -24.95
CA ILE A 309 3.53 13.97 -26.39
C ILE A 309 4.94 13.55 -26.82
N ARG A 310 5.99 14.26 -26.39
CA ARG A 310 7.38 13.89 -26.70
C ARG A 310 7.71 12.49 -26.18
N PHE A 311 7.27 12.18 -24.96
CA PHE A 311 7.52 10.87 -24.36
C PHE A 311 6.89 9.74 -25.20
N VAL A 312 5.61 9.87 -25.56
CA VAL A 312 4.89 8.85 -26.34
C VAL A 312 5.40 8.76 -27.78
N ALA A 313 5.65 9.90 -28.43
CA ALA A 313 6.04 9.94 -29.84
C ALA A 313 7.51 9.56 -30.08
N VAL A 314 8.41 9.98 -29.19
CA VAL A 314 9.86 9.89 -29.38
C VAL A 314 10.51 9.03 -28.28
N ASP A 315 10.50 9.48 -27.02
CA ASP A 315 11.37 8.89 -25.98
C ASP A 315 11.06 7.41 -25.71
N ARG A 316 9.79 6.97 -25.83
CA ARG A 316 9.39 5.57 -25.66
C ARG A 316 9.94 4.62 -26.73
N LYS A 317 10.30 5.14 -27.91
CA LYS A 317 10.81 4.36 -29.06
C LYS A 317 12.34 4.39 -29.16
N ARG A 318 13.00 5.13 -28.28
CA ARG A 318 14.46 5.30 -28.27
C ARG A 318 15.15 4.04 -27.77
N THR A 319 16.18 3.61 -28.49
CA THR A 319 17.06 2.49 -28.13
C THR A 319 18.39 2.95 -27.53
N ASP A 320 18.68 4.25 -27.55
CA ASP A 320 19.91 4.86 -27.01
C ASP A 320 19.87 5.08 -25.50
N LEU A 321 18.73 4.87 -24.85
CA LEU A 321 18.54 5.04 -23.40
C LEU A 321 18.53 3.67 -22.71
N PRO A 322 19.28 3.50 -21.60
CA PRO A 322 19.15 2.31 -20.77
C PRO A 322 17.71 2.15 -20.25
N GLU A 323 17.24 0.92 -20.13
CA GLU A 323 15.90 0.65 -19.60
C GLU A 323 15.70 1.32 -18.24
N GLY A 324 14.59 2.06 -18.11
CA GLY A 324 14.24 2.76 -16.86
C GLY A 324 14.95 4.09 -16.65
N VAL A 325 15.53 4.70 -17.70
CA VAL A 325 16.03 6.08 -17.67
C VAL A 325 15.10 7.00 -18.47
N PHE A 326 14.68 8.10 -17.85
CA PHE A 326 13.93 9.17 -18.51
C PHE A 326 14.85 10.24 -19.06
N ASN A 327 14.49 10.78 -20.21
CA ASN A 327 15.09 11.97 -20.81
C ASN A 327 14.24 13.19 -20.41
N GLY A 328 14.72 13.99 -19.46
CA GLY A 328 13.95 15.02 -18.76
C GLY A 328 13.37 14.53 -17.42
N LEU A 329 13.04 15.47 -16.52
CA LEU A 329 12.39 15.18 -15.24
C LEU A 329 11.00 14.56 -15.46
N PRO A 330 10.56 13.49 -14.78
CA PRO A 330 9.20 12.92 -14.85
C PRO A 330 8.05 13.89 -14.50
N SER A 331 6.88 13.77 -15.15
CA SER A 331 5.75 14.72 -14.96
C SER A 331 5.24 14.68 -13.53
N PRO A 332 5.13 13.50 -12.89
CA PRO A 332 4.76 13.44 -11.50
C PRO A 332 5.75 14.20 -10.60
N ALA A 333 7.05 14.08 -10.87
CA ALA A 333 8.07 14.83 -10.11
C ALA A 333 8.01 16.33 -10.39
N GLY A 334 7.83 16.74 -11.66
CA GLY A 334 7.67 18.14 -12.04
C GLY A 334 6.44 18.80 -11.40
N ALA A 335 5.34 18.05 -11.31
CA ALA A 335 4.13 18.46 -10.59
C ALA A 335 4.41 18.63 -9.10
N LEU A 336 5.03 17.65 -8.42
CA LEU A 336 5.34 17.75 -6.98
C LEU A 336 6.20 18.96 -6.61
N VAL A 337 7.15 19.34 -7.46
CA VAL A 337 7.96 20.57 -7.27
C VAL A 337 7.06 21.80 -7.20
N VAL A 338 6.10 21.92 -8.12
CA VAL A 338 5.16 23.04 -8.17
C VAL A 338 4.14 22.99 -7.03
N LEU A 339 3.56 21.82 -6.77
CA LEU A 339 2.56 21.64 -5.72
C LEU A 339 3.13 21.88 -4.32
N GLY A 340 4.33 21.38 -4.04
CA GLY A 340 5.02 21.65 -2.77
C GLY A 340 5.32 23.14 -2.60
N ALA A 341 5.75 23.82 -3.67
CA ALA A 341 5.97 25.26 -3.66
C ALA A 341 4.67 26.05 -3.45
N ALA A 342 3.55 25.63 -4.02
CA ALA A 342 2.27 26.33 -3.90
C ALA A 342 1.76 26.42 -2.45
N LEU A 343 2.20 25.54 -1.54
CA LEU A 343 1.82 25.56 -0.13
C LEU A 343 2.73 26.40 0.77
N VAL A 344 3.89 26.84 0.27
CA VAL A 344 4.97 27.41 1.09
C VAL A 344 5.49 28.74 0.55
N ALA A 345 5.52 28.88 -0.77
CA ALA A 345 6.17 29.99 -1.45
C ALA A 345 5.16 31.08 -1.86
N PRO A 346 5.58 32.36 -1.88
CA PRO A 346 4.78 33.43 -2.46
C PRO A 346 4.65 33.26 -3.98
N PRO A 347 3.64 33.87 -4.62
CA PRO A 347 3.34 33.66 -6.04
C PRO A 347 4.54 33.84 -6.99
N GLN A 348 5.35 34.88 -6.79
CA GLN A 348 6.53 35.15 -7.63
C GLN A 348 7.54 34.00 -7.61
N VAL A 349 7.76 33.40 -6.45
CA VAL A 349 8.68 32.26 -6.28
C VAL A 349 8.06 30.99 -6.85
N LEU A 350 6.75 30.78 -6.69
CA LEU A 350 6.03 29.68 -7.31
C LEU A 350 6.15 29.72 -8.84
N TRP A 351 6.01 30.90 -9.46
CA TRP A 351 6.14 31.07 -10.91
C TRP A 351 7.54 30.73 -11.41
N ALA A 352 8.59 31.18 -10.71
CA ALA A 352 9.97 30.83 -11.01
C ALA A 352 10.20 29.32 -10.90
N ILE A 353 9.66 28.68 -9.87
CA ILE A 353 9.73 27.23 -9.65
C ILE A 353 8.96 26.48 -10.76
N ALA A 354 7.81 26.98 -11.20
CA ALA A 354 7.05 26.40 -12.29
C ALA A 354 7.83 26.47 -13.62
N ALA A 355 8.44 27.62 -13.92
CA ALA A 355 9.30 27.79 -15.09
C ALA A 355 10.52 26.84 -15.06
N LEU A 356 11.17 26.72 -13.90
CA LEU A 356 12.26 25.77 -13.70
C LEU A 356 11.81 24.32 -13.91
N SER A 357 10.64 23.95 -13.36
CA SER A 357 10.07 22.61 -13.50
C SER A 357 9.82 22.27 -14.98
N ILE A 358 9.23 23.20 -15.75
CA ILE A 358 9.05 23.06 -17.20
C ILE A 358 10.39 22.86 -17.90
N GLY A 359 11.37 23.72 -17.59
CA GLY A 359 12.72 23.61 -18.15
C GLY A 359 13.35 22.24 -17.90
N LEU A 360 13.23 21.71 -16.68
CA LEU A 360 13.74 20.38 -16.33
C LEU A 360 13.00 19.25 -17.04
N MET A 361 11.67 19.34 -17.20
CA MET A 361 10.87 18.34 -17.91
C MET A 361 11.20 18.30 -19.41
N VAL A 362 11.38 19.47 -20.03
CA VAL A 362 11.67 19.60 -21.46
C VAL A 362 13.16 19.43 -21.77
N SER A 363 14.05 19.54 -20.78
CA SER A 363 15.49 19.33 -20.97
C SER A 363 15.88 17.90 -21.36
N HIS A 364 17.14 17.74 -21.79
CA HIS A 364 17.80 16.44 -21.99
C HIS A 364 18.47 15.88 -20.72
N VAL A 365 18.15 16.43 -19.55
CA VAL A 365 18.74 15.97 -18.29
C VAL A 365 18.14 14.61 -17.93
N ARG A 366 19.00 13.60 -17.82
CA ARG A 366 18.57 12.22 -17.55
C ARG A 366 18.27 11.98 -16.08
N PHE A 367 17.17 11.27 -15.80
CA PHE A 367 16.76 10.85 -14.45
C PHE A 367 16.38 9.37 -14.43
N ALA A 368 16.79 8.65 -13.38
CA ALA A 368 16.38 7.26 -13.19
C ALA A 368 14.89 7.16 -12.79
N HIS A 369 14.21 6.16 -13.33
CA HIS A 369 12.83 5.84 -12.97
C HIS A 369 12.76 5.35 -11.53
N PHE A 370 11.94 6.01 -10.70
CA PHE A 370 11.79 5.68 -9.29
C PHE A 370 11.44 4.21 -9.06
N GLY A 371 10.33 3.76 -9.65
CA GLY A 371 9.84 2.39 -9.43
C GLY A 371 10.66 1.25 -10.05
N ARG A 372 11.36 1.46 -11.18
CA ARG A 372 12.07 0.39 -11.91
C ARG A 372 13.55 0.27 -11.57
N VAL A 373 14.19 1.39 -11.23
CA VAL A 373 15.63 1.45 -10.94
C VAL A 373 15.86 1.69 -9.45
N ILE A 374 15.42 2.84 -8.93
CA ILE A 374 15.71 3.27 -7.56
C ILE A 374 15.17 2.25 -6.54
N LEU A 375 13.89 1.86 -6.67
CA LEU A 375 13.26 0.96 -5.71
C LEU A 375 13.92 -0.44 -5.66
N LYS A 376 14.50 -0.91 -6.76
CA LYS A 376 15.17 -2.23 -6.80
C LYS A 376 16.54 -2.22 -6.11
N GLN A 377 17.17 -1.05 -5.99
CA GLN A 377 18.48 -0.88 -5.36
C GLN A 377 18.37 -0.65 -3.85
N ILE A 378 17.20 -0.23 -3.36
CA ILE A 378 16.97 0.01 -1.93
C ILE A 378 16.73 -1.33 -1.21
N PRO A 379 17.48 -1.64 -0.13
CA PRO A 379 17.23 -2.82 0.69
C PRO A 379 15.80 -2.83 1.23
N LYS A 380 15.12 -4.00 1.19
CA LYS A 380 13.72 -4.13 1.64
C LYS A 380 13.46 -3.58 3.05
N PRO A 381 14.31 -3.82 4.08
CA PRO A 381 14.10 -3.26 5.41
C PRO A 381 14.11 -1.73 5.41
N LEU A 382 15.06 -1.12 4.68
CA LEU A 382 15.17 0.32 4.55
C LEU A 382 13.94 0.92 3.85
N PHE A 383 13.44 0.24 2.81
CA PHE A 383 12.22 0.67 2.12
C PHE A 383 11.00 0.69 3.04
N PHE A 384 10.78 -0.37 3.83
CA PHE A 384 9.66 -0.42 4.78
C PHE A 384 9.80 0.65 5.88
N MET A 385 11.01 0.89 6.38
CA MET A 385 11.27 1.92 7.37
C MET A 385 11.03 3.34 6.82
N VAL A 386 11.52 3.65 5.61
CA VAL A 386 11.27 4.95 4.99
C VAL A 386 9.78 5.15 4.70
N SER A 387 9.10 4.11 4.21
CA SER A 387 7.66 4.18 3.93
C SER A 387 6.84 4.38 5.20
N SER A 388 7.16 3.69 6.30
CA SER A 388 6.46 3.88 7.58
C SER A 388 6.67 5.28 8.15
N VAL A 389 7.89 5.82 8.07
CA VAL A 389 8.18 7.20 8.49
C VAL A 389 7.39 8.20 7.65
N ILE A 390 7.33 8.04 6.32
CA ILE A 390 6.54 8.92 5.45
C ILE A 390 5.05 8.86 5.82
N ILE A 391 4.48 7.65 6.01
CA ILE A 391 3.07 7.48 6.37
C ILE A 391 2.76 8.15 7.72
N ILE A 392 3.60 7.92 8.73
CA ILE A 392 3.45 8.54 10.05
C ILE A 392 3.54 10.07 9.94
N THR A 393 4.48 10.58 9.14
CA THR A 393 4.67 12.02 8.94
C THR A 393 3.46 12.64 8.25
N ILE A 394 2.93 12.00 7.20
CA ILE A 394 1.70 12.46 6.52
C ILE A 394 0.51 12.43 7.49
N ALA A 395 0.33 11.35 8.26
CA ALA A 395 -0.75 11.25 9.23
C ALA A 395 -0.66 12.34 10.31
N PHE A 396 0.55 12.63 10.80
CA PHE A 396 0.80 13.71 11.74
C PHE A 396 0.51 15.10 11.14
N ILE A 397 0.91 15.34 9.89
CA ILE A 397 0.63 16.59 9.16
C ILE A 397 -0.87 16.80 8.96
N LEU A 398 -1.59 15.75 8.54
CA LEU A 398 -3.04 15.81 8.36
C LEU A 398 -3.74 16.10 9.69
N LYS A 399 -3.25 15.54 10.80
CA LYS A 399 -3.78 15.81 12.15
C LYS A 399 -3.48 17.24 12.62
N THR A 400 -2.29 17.75 12.35
CA THR A 400 -1.89 19.13 12.72
C THR A 400 -2.48 20.20 11.81
N LYS A 401 -3.10 19.82 10.69
CA LYS A 401 -3.70 20.72 9.69
C LYS A 401 -2.77 21.82 9.18
N SER A 402 -1.45 21.60 9.26
CA SER A 402 -0.44 22.56 8.78
C SER A 402 -0.12 22.34 7.31
N ALA A 403 -0.62 23.22 6.44
CA ALA A 403 -0.37 23.16 5.01
C ALA A 403 1.11 23.40 4.64
N GLN A 404 1.80 24.26 5.38
CA GLN A 404 3.22 24.56 5.12
C GLN A 404 4.12 23.35 5.39
N LEU A 405 3.90 22.64 6.49
CA LEU A 405 4.65 21.42 6.81
C LEU A 405 4.45 20.35 5.74
N PHE A 406 3.23 20.25 5.19
CA PHE A 406 2.93 19.39 4.06
C PHE A 406 3.73 19.77 2.81
N GLY A 407 3.79 21.07 2.48
CA GLY A 407 4.57 21.57 1.35
C GLY A 407 6.07 21.30 1.49
N TYR A 408 6.65 21.55 2.69
CA TYR A 408 8.06 21.23 2.94
C TYR A 408 8.36 19.74 2.80
N LEU A 409 7.47 18.86 3.30
CA LEU A 409 7.63 17.42 3.13
C LEU A 409 7.68 17.01 1.65
N ILE A 410 6.79 17.58 0.83
CA ILE A 410 6.75 17.32 -0.61
C ILE A 410 8.05 17.78 -1.28
N LEU A 411 8.49 19.02 -0.99
CA LEU A 411 9.70 19.60 -1.57
C LEU A 411 10.96 18.81 -1.20
N VAL A 412 11.09 18.39 0.07
CA VAL A 412 12.22 17.55 0.52
C VAL A 412 12.18 16.19 -0.16
N SER A 413 11.00 15.59 -0.29
CA SER A 413 10.82 14.28 -0.94
C SER A 413 11.20 14.32 -2.42
N VAL A 414 10.75 15.34 -3.16
CA VAL A 414 11.06 15.46 -4.59
C VAL A 414 12.52 15.86 -4.83
N ALA A 415 13.11 16.70 -3.98
CA ALA A 415 14.54 17.01 -4.04
C ALA A 415 15.39 15.74 -3.80
N GLY A 416 15.02 14.93 -2.81
CA GLY A 416 15.64 13.62 -2.55
C GLY A 416 15.54 12.69 -3.76
N TYR A 417 14.37 12.64 -4.42
CA TYR A 417 14.19 11.89 -5.67
C TYR A 417 15.09 12.43 -6.79
N MET A 418 15.17 13.75 -7.00
CA MET A 418 15.99 14.34 -8.07
C MET A 418 17.48 14.04 -7.89
N VAL A 419 17.98 14.11 -6.65
CA VAL A 419 19.38 13.77 -6.32
C VAL A 419 19.64 12.26 -6.51
N ALA A 420 18.78 11.41 -5.95
CA ALA A 420 18.92 9.95 -6.06
C ALA A 420 18.80 9.49 -7.52
N GLY A 421 17.82 10.02 -8.26
CA GLY A 421 17.56 9.70 -9.65
C GLY A 421 18.70 10.10 -10.59
N ARG A 422 19.50 11.12 -10.23
CA ARG A 422 20.71 11.49 -10.96
C ARG A 422 21.90 10.59 -10.60
N LYS A 423 22.09 10.30 -9.31
CA LYS A 423 23.21 9.45 -8.84
C LYS A 423 23.07 7.98 -9.23
N MET A 424 21.84 7.46 -9.25
CA MET A 424 21.54 6.05 -9.51
C MET A 424 21.26 5.75 -11.00
N LEU A 425 21.76 6.60 -11.90
CA LEU A 425 21.71 6.29 -13.34
C LEU A 425 22.50 5.01 -13.60
N PRO A 426 21.94 4.01 -14.29
CA PRO A 426 22.67 2.81 -14.64
C PRO A 426 23.88 3.21 -15.50
N VAL A 427 25.09 2.87 -15.03
CA VAL A 427 26.31 3.07 -15.80
C VAL A 427 26.20 2.20 -17.05
N GLY A 428 26.26 2.83 -18.23
CA GLY A 428 26.20 2.11 -19.49
C GLY A 428 27.26 1.01 -19.53
N ARG A 429 26.86 -0.22 -19.89
CA ARG A 429 27.79 -1.27 -20.31
C ARG A 429 28.43 -0.83 -21.64
N GLY A 430 29.43 0.05 -21.56
CA GLY A 430 30.08 0.65 -22.73
C GLY A 430 31.47 1.19 -22.45
N ALA A 431 32.16 0.70 -21.41
CA ALA A 431 33.55 1.06 -21.11
C ALA A 431 34.32 -0.07 -20.38
N LYS A 432 34.08 -1.32 -20.77
CA LYS A 432 34.97 -2.44 -20.48
C LYS A 432 35.22 -3.18 -21.78
N ASN A 433 36.04 -2.57 -22.64
CA ASN A 433 36.84 -3.18 -23.71
C ASN A 433 37.46 -2.03 -24.51
N GLY A 434 38.75 -1.77 -24.27
CA GLY A 434 39.53 -0.84 -25.06
C GLY A 434 40.62 -0.14 -24.24
N GLY A 435 41.84 -0.69 -24.29
CA GLY A 435 43.06 -0.09 -23.75
C GLY A 435 43.71 -0.94 -22.69
#